data_AF-A0A454D085-F1
#
_entry.id   AF-A0A454D085-F1
#
_cell.length_a   1.000
_cell.length_b   1.000
_cell.length_c   1.000
_cell.angle_alpha   90.00
_cell.angle_beta   90.00
_cell.angle_gamma   90.00
#
_symmetry.space_group_name_H-M   'P 1'
#
loop_
_entity.id
_entity.type
_entity.pdbx_description
1 polymer ?
#
loop_
_entity_poly.entity_id
_entity_poly.type
_entity_poly.pdbx_seq_one_letter_code
_entity_poly.pdbx_strand_id
1 'polypeptide(L)' 'MNFFLDLLSHRKFASKILTILIISIGALTAYNLPLAEKPRFDLGKGDIVTVYPGASAKDIESNITSKIEKELLSISG' A
#
# COMPACT_ATOMS: atom_id res chain seq x y z
N MET A 1 -4.11 -36.91 1.81
CA MET A 1 -4.76 -36.11 0.75
C MET A 1 -6.07 -36.74 0.25
N ASN A 2 -6.18 -38.07 0.18
CA ASN A 2 -7.37 -38.74 -0.36
C ASN A 2 -8.58 -38.76 0.60
N PHE A 3 -8.35 -38.76 1.91
CA PHE A 3 -9.43 -38.75 2.92
C PHE A 3 -10.35 -37.52 2.81
N PHE A 4 -9.78 -36.36 2.51
CA PHE A 4 -10.54 -35.10 2.41
C PHE A 4 -11.45 -35.10 1.17
N LEU A 5 -10.92 -35.57 0.04
CA LEU A 5 -11.69 -35.73 -1.21
C LEU A 5 -12.75 -36.82 -1.08
N ASP A 6 -12.46 -37.90 -0.35
CA ASP A 6 -13.40 -38.99 -0.13
C ASP A 6 -14.55 -38.55 0.80
N LEU A 7 -14.26 -37.75 1.84
CA LEU A 7 -15.25 -37.15 2.73
C LEU A 7 -16.21 -36.21 1.97
N LEU A 8 -15.68 -35.40 1.06
CA LEU A 8 -16.45 -34.48 0.21
C LEU A 8 -17.29 -35.23 -0.84
N SER A 9 -16.74 -36.29 -1.45
CA SER A 9 -17.45 -37.09 -2.45
C SER A 9 -18.53 -38.00 -1.86
N HIS A 10 -18.27 -38.64 -0.71
CA HIS A 10 -19.26 -39.51 -0.06
C HIS A 10 -20.41 -38.72 0.58
N ARG A 11 -20.14 -37.49 1.07
CA ARG A 11 -21.17 -36.64 1.69
C ARG A 11 -21.49 -35.45 0.80
N LYS A 12 -22.36 -35.68 -0.20
CA LYS A 12 -22.89 -34.63 -1.11
C LYS A 12 -23.44 -33.40 -0.36
N PHE A 13 -23.98 -33.59 0.84
CA PHE A 13 -24.47 -32.49 1.69
C PHE A 13 -23.34 -31.59 2.21
N ALA A 14 -22.23 -32.19 2.68
CA ALA A 14 -21.07 -31.43 3.16
C ALA A 14 -20.43 -30.61 2.04
N SER A 15 -20.33 -31.18 0.84
CA SER A 15 -19.83 -30.46 -0.35
C SER A 15 -20.71 -29.26 -0.71
N LYS A 16 -22.04 -29.39 -0.66
CA LYS A 16 -22.95 -28.28 -0.95
C LYS A 16 -22.82 -27.14 0.07
N ILE A 17 -22.71 -27.46 1.35
CA ILE A 17 -22.49 -26.45 2.41
C ILE A 17 -21.16 -25.74 2.18
N LEU A 18 -20.10 -26.49 1.87
CA LEU A 18 -18.79 -25.91 1.59
C LEU A 18 -18.84 -24.95 0.39
N THR A 19 -19.52 -25.34 -0.69
CA THR A 19 -19.72 -24.46 -1.86
C THR A 19 -20.46 -23.18 -1.48
N ILE A 20 -21.57 -23.29 -0.73
CA ILE A 20 -22.34 -22.12 -0.29
C ILE A 20 -21.49 -21.22 0.61
N LEU A 21 -20.72 -21.80 1.53
CA LEU A 21 -19.85 -21.05 2.43
C LEU A 21 -18.80 -20.24 1.67
N ILE A 22 -18.15 -20.86 0.66
CA ILE A 22 -17.17 -20.18 -0.19
C ILE A 22 -17.83 -19.03 -0.95
N ILE A 23 -19.02 -19.24 -1.51
CA ILE A 23 -19.77 -18.19 -2.24
C ILE A 23 -20.14 -17.05 -1.29
N SER A 24 -20.63 -17.35 -0.09
CA SER A 24 -20.99 -16.33 0.91
C SER A 24 -19.79 -15.50 1.36
N ILE A 25 -18.64 -16.14 1.62
CA ILE A 25 -17.39 -15.44 1.96
C ILE A 25 -16.94 -14.55 0.79
N GLY A 26 -17.03 -15.04 -0.44
CA GLY A 26 -16.73 -14.27 -1.64
C GLY A 26 -17.63 -13.03 -1.77
N ALA A 27 -18.94 -13.19 -1.57
CA ALA A 27 -19.89 -12.09 -1.61
C ALA A 27 -19.65 -11.05 -0.51
N LEU A 28 -19.37 -11.48 0.72
CA LEU A 28 -19.01 -10.59 1.83
C LEU A 28 -17.73 -9.82 1.53
N THR A 29 -16.73 -10.49 0.97
CA THR A 29 -15.45 -9.87 0.61
C THR A 29 -15.64 -8.84 -0.51
N ALA A 30 -16.43 -9.17 -1.53
CA ALA A 30 -16.74 -8.27 -2.63
C ALA A 30 -17.47 -6.99 -2.15
N TYR A 31 -18.36 -7.10 -1.15
CA TYR A 31 -19.05 -5.94 -0.58
C TYR A 31 -18.14 -5.06 0.29
N ASN A 32 -17.20 -5.67 1.02
CA ASN A 32 -16.29 -4.95 1.93
C ASN A 32 -14.98 -4.50 1.27
N LEU A 33 -14.74 -4.86 0.01
CA LEU A 33 -13.49 -4.51 -0.66
C LEU A 33 -13.43 -3.00 -0.90
N PRO A 34 -12.43 -2.28 -0.35
CA PRO A 34 -12.30 -0.85 -0.59
C PRO A 34 -11.94 -0.62 -2.05
N LEU A 35 -12.84 0.02 -2.79
CA LEU A 35 -12.60 0.37 -4.18
C LEU A 35 -11.70 1.60 -4.24
N ALA A 36 -10.43 1.40 -4.60
CA ALA A 36 -9.52 2.50 -4.89
C ALA A 36 -9.59 2.84 -6.38
N GLU A 37 -9.82 4.10 -6.74
CA GLU A 37 -9.82 4.56 -8.14
C GLU A 37 -8.46 4.38 -8.82
N LYS A 38 -7.39 4.45 -8.02
CA LYS A 38 -5.99 4.28 -8.47
C LYS A 38 -5.22 3.48 -7.44
N PRO A 39 -4.24 2.66 -7.86
CA PRO A 39 -3.32 2.07 -6.92
C PRO A 39 -2.61 3.18 -6.13
N ARG A 40 -2.43 2.97 -4.82
CA ARG A 40 -1.54 3.82 -4.03
C ARG A 40 -0.12 3.54 -4.49
N PHE A 41 0.46 4.45 -5.25
CA PHE A 41 1.88 4.43 -5.57
C PHE A 41 2.56 5.45 -4.67
N ASP A 42 3.60 5.02 -3.95
CA ASP A 42 4.48 5.92 -3.22
C ASP A 42 5.69 6.20 -4.11
N LEU A 43 5.96 7.48 -4.37
CA LEU A 43 7.13 7.91 -5.14
C LEU A 43 8.39 8.04 -4.27
N GLY A 44 8.30 7.75 -2.97
CA GLY A 44 9.40 7.98 -2.04
C GLY A 44 9.74 9.47 -1.94
N LYS A 45 8.72 10.34 -1.96
CA LYS A 45 8.92 11.79 -1.90
C LYS A 45 8.97 12.26 -0.45
N GLY A 46 10.07 12.93 -0.08
CA GLY A 46 10.18 13.70 1.16
C GLY A 46 10.20 15.19 0.87
N ASP A 47 9.37 15.96 1.59
CA ASP A 47 9.34 17.42 1.47
C ASP A 47 10.09 18.06 2.65
N ILE A 48 11.11 18.88 2.36
CA ILE A 48 11.88 19.63 3.36
C ILE A 48 11.55 21.11 3.20
N VAL A 49 10.88 21.69 4.20
CA VAL A 49 10.48 23.10 4.19
C VAL A 49 11.33 23.87 5.20
N THR A 50 12.04 24.89 4.73
CA THR A 50 12.82 25.81 5.57
C THR A 50 12.31 27.23 5.38
N VAL A 51 12.26 27.99 6.47
CA VAL A 51 11.78 29.39 6.47
C VAL A 51 12.87 30.27 7.08
N TYR A 52 13.40 31.21 6.30
CA TYR A 52 14.39 32.17 6.76
C TYR A 52 13.98 33.59 6.37
N PRO A 53 13.22 34.29 7.25
CA PRO A 53 12.66 35.60 6.93
C PRO A 53 13.75 36.67 6.89
N GLY A 54 13.57 37.67 6.01
CA GLY A 54 14.47 38.83 5.92
C GLY A 54 15.72 38.65 5.06
N ALA A 55 15.88 37.51 4.39
CA ALA A 55 16.92 37.29 3.38
C ALA A 55 16.35 37.32 1.96
N SER A 56 17.20 37.66 0.98
CA SER A 56 16.81 37.55 -0.42
C SER A 56 16.72 36.08 -0.83
N ALA A 57 15.91 35.77 -1.85
CA ALA A 57 15.78 34.40 -2.35
C ALA A 57 17.14 33.80 -2.76
N LYS A 58 18.02 34.63 -3.33
CA LYS A 58 19.37 34.24 -3.75
C LYS A 58 20.26 33.85 -2.57
N ASP A 59 20.15 34.58 -1.45
CA ASP A 59 20.92 34.29 -0.24
C ASP A 59 20.45 32.99 0.41
N ILE A 60 19.14 32.73 0.41
CA ILE A 60 18.54 31.50 0.94
C ILE A 60 19.00 30.29 0.13
N GLU A 61 18.95 30.37 -1.20
CA GLU A 61 19.39 29.29 -2.08
C GLU A 61 20.86 28.91 -1.83
N SER A 62 21.76 29.90 -1.88
CA SER A 62 23.19 29.66 -1.77
C SER A 62 23.63 29.22 -0.37
N ASN A 63 23.03 29.78 0.70
CA ASN A 63 23.48 29.53 2.07
C ASN A 63 22.76 28.38 2.76
N ILE A 64 21.53 28.07 2.36
CA ILE A 64 20.67 27.09 3.03
C ILE A 64 20.40 25.92 2.08
N THR A 65 19.68 26.16 0.98
CA THR A 65 19.21 25.09 0.07
C THR A 65 20.37 24.29 -0.50
N SER A 66 21.39 24.93 -1.08
CA SER A 66 22.52 24.23 -1.70
C SER A 66 23.32 23.39 -0.71
N LYS A 67 23.41 23.81 0.56
CA LYS A 67 24.11 23.02 1.60
C LYS A 67 23.32 21.77 1.97
N ILE A 68 22.01 21.90 2.10
CA ILE A 68 21.11 20.78 2.41
C ILE A 68 21.12 19.78 1.25
N GLU A 69 20.97 20.24 0.00
CA GLU A 69 21.01 19.36 -1.18
C GLU A 69 22.34 18.61 -1.29
N LYS A 70 23.47 19.28 -1.03
CA LYS A 70 24.79 18.64 -1.07
C LYS A 70 24.93 17.51 -0.04
N GLU A 71 24.40 17.70 1.16
CA GLU A 71 24.40 16.67 2.20
C GLU A 71 23.39 15.56 1.87
N LEU A 72 22.23 15.90 1.31
CA LEU A 72 21.25 14.90 0.87
C LEU A 72 21.75 14.05 -0.31
N LEU A 73 22.65 14.57 -1.14
CA LEU A 73 23.30 13.80 -2.21
C LEU A 73 24.40 12.85 -1.69
N SER A 74 24.92 13.08 -0.48
CA SER A 74 26.01 12.28 0.10
C SER A 74 25.48 11.05 0.84
N ILE A 75 24.25 11.11 1.35
CA ILE A 75 23.55 9.96 1.91
C ILE A 75 23.09 9.00 0.80
N SER A 76 23.47 7.72 0.93
CA SER A 76 22.87 6.64 0.13
C SER A 76 21.58 6.18 0.80
N GLY A 77 20.49 6.20 0.04
CA GLY A 77 19.19 5.60 0.39
C GLY A 77 19.06 4.17 -0.12
#